data_AF-A0A657APD3-F1
#
_entry.id   AF-A0A657APD3-F1
#
_cell.length_a   1.000
_cell.length_b   1.000
_cell.length_c   1.000
_cell.angle_alpha   90.00
_cell.angle_beta   90.00
_cell.angle_gamma   90.00
#
_symmetry.space_group_name_H-M   'P 1'
#
loop_
_entity.id
_entity.type
_entity.pdbx_description
1 polymer ?
#
loop_
_entity_poly.entity_id
_entity_poly.type
_entity_poly.pdbx_seq_one_letter_code
_entity_poly.pdbx_strand_id
1 'polypeptide(L)'
;MKLNFYCGACRKYVDKEHPSYPVFEFSGYSDDVVSWSDEMDAIPSEATSEKWKRSNVIPTEGSTRVIRIQGPFSEQSDATFWSLYTPALAHYNGWDCHPEEIEESAFVKVKIVKVFEKREKFAWIKVNIERVILFRSAIQEVMPVDDEALFIRKIYDIEGTLDIFGDWIHFHASAQGDLGYTILIKVDESGICHLVYYMEWGNHCDAAYFGNIILSKESVDELASRDPGEHITSWST
;
A
#
# COMPACT_ATOMS: atom_id res chain seq x y z
N MET A 1 -6.88 -15.14 20.06
CA MET A 1 -7.26 -13.81 20.59
C MET A 1 -7.52 -12.89 19.40
N LYS A 2 -8.64 -12.14 19.34
CA LYS A 2 -8.86 -11.20 18.24
C LYS A 2 -8.11 -9.88 18.49
N LEU A 3 -7.34 -9.43 17.52
CA LEU A 3 -6.75 -8.10 17.42
C LEU A 3 -7.72 -7.26 16.61
N ASN A 4 -8.42 -6.35 17.27
CA ASN A 4 -9.48 -5.56 16.66
C ASN A 4 -9.35 -4.12 17.13
N PHE A 5 -9.20 -3.20 16.19
CA PHE A 5 -9.03 -1.78 16.44
C PHE A 5 -10.09 -1.01 15.65
N TYR A 6 -10.77 -0.08 16.33
CA TYR A 6 -11.87 0.67 15.74
C TYR A 6 -11.39 1.65 14.68
N CYS A 7 -12.27 1.97 13.72
CA CYS A 7 -12.10 3.07 12.80
C CYS A 7 -12.14 4.41 13.56
N GLY A 8 -11.12 5.26 13.36
CA GLY A 8 -11.01 6.55 14.04
C GLY A 8 -12.21 7.49 13.81
N ALA A 9 -12.82 7.44 12.62
CA ALA A 9 -13.94 8.30 12.24
C ALA A 9 -15.28 7.85 12.86
N CYS A 10 -15.70 6.59 12.65
CA CYS A 10 -17.01 6.13 13.12
C CYS A 10 -17.00 5.48 14.51
N ARG A 11 -15.81 5.23 15.08
CA ARG A 11 -15.62 4.53 16.37
C ARG A 11 -16.22 3.13 16.42
N LYS A 12 -16.52 2.54 15.26
CA LYS A 12 -16.97 1.15 15.14
C LYS A 12 -15.79 0.25 14.89
N TYR A 13 -15.86 -0.95 15.43
CA TYR A 13 -14.98 -2.03 15.01
C TYR A 13 -15.31 -2.40 13.57
N VAL A 14 -14.28 -2.50 12.75
CA VAL A 14 -14.42 -2.94 11.37
C VAL A 14 -14.30 -4.46 11.39
N ASP A 15 -15.26 -5.15 10.79
CA ASP A 15 -15.01 -6.52 10.37
C ASP A 15 -14.12 -6.49 9.11
N LYS A 16 -13.37 -7.57 8.89
CA LYS A 16 -12.36 -7.70 7.84
C LYS A 16 -13.01 -7.70 6.46
N GLU A 17 -13.43 -6.53 6.01
CA GLU A 17 -13.94 -6.29 4.67
C GLU A 17 -13.18 -5.10 4.09
N HIS A 18 -12.00 -5.39 3.55
CA HIS A 18 -11.47 -4.52 2.51
C HIS A 18 -12.41 -4.62 1.31
N PRO A 19 -12.81 -3.51 0.67
CA PRO A 19 -13.53 -3.57 -0.59
C PRO A 19 -12.83 -4.55 -1.55
N SER A 20 -13.51 -5.60 -1.97
CA SER A 20 -12.89 -6.57 -2.88
C SER A 20 -12.91 -6.01 -4.30
N TYR A 21 -11.74 -5.76 -4.87
CA TYR A 21 -11.59 -5.51 -6.30
C TYR A 21 -11.12 -6.80 -6.98
N PRO A 22 -11.97 -7.50 -7.77
CA PRO A 22 -11.65 -8.82 -8.33
C PRO A 22 -10.44 -8.85 -9.27
N VAL A 23 -10.02 -7.69 -9.78
CA VAL A 23 -8.91 -7.54 -10.72
C VAL A 23 -7.54 -7.53 -10.02
N PHE A 24 -7.50 -7.27 -8.71
CA PHE A 24 -6.27 -7.35 -7.94
C PHE A 24 -6.08 -8.75 -7.38
N GLU A 25 -4.87 -9.29 -7.50
CA GLU A 25 -4.56 -10.62 -6.98
C GLU A 25 -4.51 -10.60 -5.44
N PHE A 26 -4.03 -9.49 -4.85
CA PHE A 26 -3.90 -9.37 -3.41
C PHE A 26 -4.49 -8.06 -2.87
N SER A 27 -5.07 -8.16 -1.67
CA SER A 27 -5.59 -7.04 -0.89
C SER A 27 -5.08 -7.14 0.54
N GLY A 28 -4.81 -6.00 1.17
CA GLY A 28 -4.25 -5.96 2.51
C GLY A 28 -4.29 -4.58 3.14
N TYR A 29 -3.56 -4.46 4.24
CA TYR A 29 -3.46 -3.24 5.01
C TYR A 29 -2.37 -2.31 4.46
N SER A 30 -2.65 -1.02 4.43
CA SER A 30 -1.65 0.01 4.12
C SER A 30 -0.59 0.13 5.21
N ASP A 31 0.40 0.99 4.95
CA ASP A 31 1.46 1.36 5.88
C ASP A 31 1.02 2.34 6.99
N ASP A 32 -0.17 2.93 6.85
CA ASP A 32 -0.88 3.69 7.89
C ASP A 32 -1.54 2.77 8.93
N VAL A 33 -2.02 1.60 8.51
CA VAL A 33 -2.53 0.58 9.44
C VAL A 33 -1.39 -0.25 10.05
N VAL A 34 -0.36 -0.55 9.26
CA VAL A 34 0.76 -1.41 9.65
C VAL A 34 2.08 -0.66 9.51
N SER A 35 2.72 -0.39 10.64
CA SER A 35 4.03 0.28 10.66
C SER A 35 5.16 -0.69 10.96
N TRP A 36 6.16 -0.68 10.09
CA TRP A 36 7.29 -1.61 10.11
C TRP A 36 8.44 -1.09 10.98
N SER A 37 9.12 -2.00 11.69
CA SER A 37 10.37 -1.71 12.41
C SER A 37 11.44 -2.74 12.03
N ASP A 38 12.71 -2.37 12.22
CA ASP A 38 13.85 -3.27 11.97
C ASP A 38 14.01 -4.35 13.06
N GLU A 39 13.28 -4.22 14.18
CA GLU A 39 13.38 -5.14 15.32
C GLU A 39 12.78 -6.52 14.99
N MET A 40 13.36 -7.57 15.55
CA MET A 40 12.95 -8.95 15.29
C MET A 40 12.25 -9.62 16.48
N ASP A 41 12.65 -9.27 17.70
CA ASP A 41 12.29 -10.01 18.92
C ASP A 41 11.85 -9.14 20.11
N ALA A 42 11.87 -7.82 19.96
CA ALA A 42 11.46 -6.88 20.99
C ALA A 42 10.78 -5.66 20.37
N ILE A 43 9.96 -4.99 21.18
CA ILE A 43 9.47 -3.65 20.85
C ILE A 43 10.69 -2.71 20.80
N PRO A 44 10.81 -1.80 19.81
CA PRO A 44 11.91 -0.85 19.77
C PRO A 44 12.03 -0.12 21.11
N SER A 45 13.24 -0.03 21.66
CA SER A 45 13.48 0.51 23.02
C SER A 45 13.06 1.98 23.17
N GLU A 46 13.14 2.73 22.07
CA GLU A 46 12.75 4.14 21.97
C GLU A 46 11.25 4.32 21.63
N ALA A 47 10.51 3.22 21.42
CA ALA A 47 9.11 3.30 21.06
C ALA A 47 8.27 3.88 22.21
N THR A 48 7.51 4.90 21.88
CA THR A 48 6.44 5.48 22.70
C THR A 48 5.09 5.14 22.07
N SER A 49 4.00 5.63 22.65
CA SER A 49 2.67 5.50 22.04
C SER A 49 2.53 6.19 20.68
N GLU A 50 3.37 7.20 20.41
CA GLU A 50 3.25 8.11 19.27
C GLU A 50 4.46 8.08 18.33
N LYS A 51 5.63 7.70 18.82
CA LYS A 51 6.89 7.77 18.07
C LYS A 51 7.66 6.48 18.20
N TRP A 52 8.17 6.00 17.08
CA TRP A 52 9.10 4.87 16.97
C TRP A 52 9.89 5.03 15.67
N LYS A 53 11.04 4.37 15.58
CA LYS A 53 11.82 4.33 14.36
C LYS A 53 11.15 3.39 13.34
N ARG A 54 10.82 3.90 12.16
CA ARG A 54 10.33 3.08 11.04
C ARG A 54 11.49 2.37 10.35
N SER A 55 11.17 1.21 9.78
CA SER A 55 12.09 0.39 9.00
C SER A 55 12.50 1.09 7.70
N ASN A 56 13.79 1.00 7.37
CA ASN A 56 14.32 1.27 6.02
C ASN A 56 14.91 0.02 5.39
N VAL A 57 14.72 -1.15 6.01
CA VAL A 57 15.23 -2.42 5.53
C VAL A 57 14.10 -3.25 4.94
N ILE A 58 14.21 -3.56 3.66
CA ILE A 58 13.28 -4.44 2.94
C ILE A 58 13.06 -5.75 3.74
N PRO A 59 11.81 -6.15 4.01
CA PRO A 59 11.51 -7.43 4.66
C PRO A 59 12.07 -8.61 3.86
N THR A 60 12.54 -9.64 4.56
CA THR A 60 13.10 -10.84 3.92
C THR A 60 12.22 -12.04 4.23
N GLU A 61 11.88 -12.84 3.23
CA GLU A 61 11.11 -14.08 3.41
C GLU A 61 11.77 -15.03 4.42
N GLY A 62 10.96 -15.69 5.23
CA GLY A 62 11.40 -16.58 6.31
C GLY A 62 12.01 -15.87 7.53
N SER A 63 12.21 -14.55 7.47
CA SER A 63 12.62 -13.76 8.63
C SER A 63 11.43 -13.34 9.49
N THR A 64 11.72 -12.76 10.66
CA THR A 64 10.69 -12.17 11.52
C THR A 64 10.87 -10.67 11.64
N ARG A 65 9.76 -9.97 11.87
CA ARG A 65 9.72 -8.54 12.17
C ARG A 65 8.78 -8.26 13.31
N VAL A 66 9.08 -7.22 14.07
CA VAL A 66 8.16 -6.60 15.00
C VAL A 66 7.49 -5.43 14.28
N ILE A 67 6.17 -5.45 14.20
CA ILE A 67 5.38 -4.42 13.53
C ILE A 67 4.35 -3.85 14.52
N ARG A 68 4.00 -2.59 14.30
CA ARG A 68 2.92 -1.92 15.03
C ARG A 68 1.69 -1.91 14.15
N ILE A 69 0.56 -2.36 14.71
CA ILE A 69 -0.73 -2.32 14.05
C ILE A 69 -1.66 -1.33 14.75
N GLN A 70 -2.48 -0.61 13.99
CA GLN A 70 -3.49 0.32 14.51
C GLN A 70 -4.80 0.21 13.74
N GLY A 71 -5.83 0.97 14.15
CA GLY A 71 -7.14 0.92 13.49
C GLY A 71 -7.15 1.66 12.15
N PRO A 72 -7.88 1.16 11.12
CA PRO A 72 -8.73 -0.03 11.15
C PRO A 72 -7.98 -1.36 10.94
N PHE A 73 -8.09 -2.31 11.89
CA PHE A 73 -7.46 -3.63 11.77
C PHE A 73 -8.26 -4.70 12.52
N SER A 74 -8.45 -5.88 11.91
CA SER A 74 -9.33 -6.92 12.45
C SER A 74 -8.86 -8.32 12.04
N GLU A 75 -8.03 -8.94 12.87
CA GLU A 75 -7.46 -10.27 12.60
C GLU A 75 -7.43 -11.14 13.85
N GLN A 76 -7.36 -12.46 13.67
CA GLN A 76 -7.01 -13.37 14.75
C GLN A 76 -5.50 -13.29 15.05
N SER A 77 -5.10 -13.55 16.30
CA SER A 77 -3.71 -13.47 16.77
C SER A 77 -2.74 -14.45 16.12
N ASP A 78 -3.23 -15.36 15.28
CA ASP A 78 -2.49 -16.36 14.52
C ASP A 78 -2.80 -16.27 13.01
N ALA A 79 -3.51 -15.21 12.60
CA ALA A 79 -3.92 -15.01 11.21
C ALA A 79 -2.72 -14.67 10.32
N THR A 80 -2.94 -14.91 9.03
CA THR A 80 -2.09 -14.46 7.94
C THR A 80 -2.80 -13.33 7.20
N PHE A 81 -2.08 -12.25 6.91
CA PHE A 81 -2.60 -11.10 6.18
C PHE A 81 -1.52 -10.49 5.27
N TRP A 82 -1.96 -9.67 4.33
CA TRP A 82 -1.07 -8.88 3.48
C TRP A 82 -0.96 -7.46 3.99
N SER A 83 0.20 -6.84 3.81
CA SER A 83 0.42 -5.45 4.15
C SER A 83 1.45 -4.80 3.23
N LEU A 84 1.25 -3.51 2.98
CA LEU A 84 2.24 -2.65 2.32
C LEU A 84 3.45 -2.44 3.24
N TYR A 85 4.64 -2.63 2.68
CA TYR A 85 5.89 -2.11 3.20
C TYR A 85 6.33 -0.92 2.34
N THR A 86 6.42 0.24 2.98
CA THR A 86 6.99 1.47 2.41
C THR A 86 8.21 1.83 3.27
N PRO A 87 9.38 2.14 2.68
CA PRO A 87 10.50 2.67 3.43
C PRO A 87 10.16 4.04 4.05
N ALA A 88 10.95 4.49 5.02
CA ALA A 88 10.53 5.55 5.93
C ALA A 88 10.37 6.92 5.26
N LEU A 89 11.17 7.26 4.23
CA LEU A 89 11.10 8.61 3.66
C LEU A 89 9.84 8.78 2.81
N ALA A 90 9.50 7.81 1.99
CA ALA A 90 8.27 7.73 1.21
C ALA A 90 7.05 7.59 2.11
N HIS A 91 7.14 6.88 3.25
CA HIS A 91 6.05 6.88 4.22
C HIS A 91 5.75 8.28 4.77
N TYR A 92 6.77 9.08 5.07
CA TYR A 92 6.58 10.39 5.69
C TYR A 92 6.26 11.51 4.68
N ASN A 93 6.84 11.45 3.48
CA ASN A 93 6.76 12.54 2.50
C ASN A 93 6.14 12.12 1.18
N GLY A 94 5.73 10.85 1.02
CA GLY A 94 5.21 10.31 -0.23
C GLY A 94 6.31 9.91 -1.22
N TRP A 95 5.93 9.07 -2.19
CA TRP A 95 6.81 8.68 -3.32
C TRP A 95 7.05 9.83 -4.29
N ASP A 96 6.23 10.88 -4.29
CA ASP A 96 6.43 12.11 -5.05
C ASP A 96 7.71 12.86 -4.60
N CYS A 97 8.04 12.78 -3.31
CA CYS A 97 9.25 13.37 -2.74
C CYS A 97 10.44 12.38 -2.70
N HIS A 98 10.18 11.08 -2.63
CA HIS A 98 11.19 10.00 -2.58
C HIS A 98 10.89 8.87 -3.58
N PRO A 99 10.93 9.16 -4.89
CA PRO A 99 10.57 8.18 -5.91
C PRO A 99 11.53 7.00 -5.98
N GLU A 100 12.78 7.17 -5.53
CA GLU A 100 13.76 6.09 -5.42
C GLU A 100 13.29 4.94 -4.51
N GLU A 101 12.41 5.22 -3.54
CA GLU A 101 11.89 4.22 -2.59
C GLU A 101 10.71 3.42 -3.16
N ILE A 102 10.20 3.74 -4.35
CA ILE A 102 9.21 2.90 -5.06
C ILE A 102 9.79 1.50 -5.29
N GLU A 103 11.04 1.42 -5.76
CA GLU A 103 11.72 0.16 -6.08
C GLU A 103 12.04 -0.71 -4.86
N GLU A 104 12.02 -0.10 -3.67
CA GLU A 104 12.25 -0.75 -2.38
C GLU A 104 10.94 -1.07 -1.64
N SER A 105 9.81 -0.56 -2.14
CA SER A 105 8.49 -0.84 -1.61
C SER A 105 8.03 -2.25 -1.98
N ALA A 106 7.21 -2.85 -1.12
CA ALA A 106 6.83 -4.24 -1.26
C ALA A 106 5.41 -4.51 -0.76
N PHE A 107 4.76 -5.51 -1.35
CA PHE A 107 3.58 -6.14 -0.77
C PHE A 107 3.98 -7.41 -0.04
N VAL A 108 3.68 -7.47 1.26
CA VAL A 108 4.26 -8.47 2.15
C VAL A 108 3.18 -9.29 2.83
N LYS A 109 3.25 -10.61 2.63
CA LYS A 109 2.40 -11.57 3.34
C LYS A 109 3.06 -11.93 4.64
N VAL A 110 2.33 -11.75 5.74
CA VAL A 110 2.84 -12.00 7.08
C VAL A 110 1.90 -12.88 7.88
N LYS A 111 2.48 -13.67 8.79
CA LYS A 111 1.74 -14.46 9.77
C LYS A 111 2.04 -13.99 11.18
N ILE A 112 1.01 -13.76 11.98
CA ILE A 112 1.17 -13.34 13.37
C ILE A 112 1.71 -14.51 14.19
N VAL A 113 2.82 -14.27 14.88
CA VAL A 113 3.51 -15.27 15.73
C VAL A 113 3.31 -14.98 17.21
N LYS A 114 3.34 -13.69 17.58
CA LYS A 114 3.26 -13.28 18.99
C LYS A 114 2.69 -11.87 19.10
N VAL A 115 1.94 -11.62 20.16
CA VAL A 115 1.54 -10.26 20.56
C VAL A 115 2.40 -9.86 21.75
N PHE A 116 3.22 -8.81 21.61
CA PHE A 116 4.05 -8.29 22.70
C PHE A 116 3.23 -7.40 23.62
N GLU A 117 2.46 -6.50 23.01
CA GLU A 117 1.69 -5.49 23.73
C GLU A 117 0.40 -5.21 22.97
N LYS A 118 -0.71 -5.08 23.70
CA LYS A 118 -1.98 -4.60 23.17
C LYS A 118 -2.46 -3.44 24.03
N ARG A 119 -2.62 -2.28 23.41
CA ARG A 119 -3.27 -1.09 24.00
C ARG A 119 -4.64 -0.88 23.39
N GLU A 120 -5.29 0.22 23.77
CA GLU A 120 -6.61 0.58 23.26
C GLU A 120 -6.62 0.84 21.74
N LYS A 121 -5.58 1.52 21.22
CA LYS A 121 -5.54 2.01 19.82
C LYS A 121 -4.55 1.28 18.92
N PHE A 122 -3.63 0.51 19.49
CA PHE A 122 -2.58 -0.17 18.74
C PHE A 122 -2.12 -1.45 19.46
N ALA A 123 -1.40 -2.29 18.74
CA ALA A 123 -0.62 -3.38 19.30
C ALA A 123 0.76 -3.48 18.63
N TRP A 124 1.72 -3.97 19.39
CA TRP A 124 3.00 -4.44 18.87
C TRP A 124 2.96 -5.96 18.76
N ILE A 125 3.24 -6.46 17.56
CA ILE A 125 3.17 -7.88 17.24
C ILE A 125 4.46 -8.34 16.56
N LYS A 126 4.85 -9.57 16.83
CA LYS A 126 5.84 -10.30 16.04
C LYS A 126 5.13 -11.01 14.91
N VAL A 127 5.66 -10.85 13.71
CA VAL A 127 5.22 -11.57 12.52
C VAL A 127 6.36 -12.36 11.88
N ASN A 128 6.01 -13.46 11.23
CA ASN A 128 6.85 -14.16 10.28
C ASN A 128 6.54 -13.65 8.87
N ILE A 129 7.58 -13.40 8.08
CA ILE A 129 7.45 -12.95 6.69
C ILE A 129 7.30 -14.19 5.81
N GLU A 130 6.10 -14.41 5.27
CA GLU A 130 5.80 -15.59 4.44
C GLU A 130 6.10 -15.36 2.96
N ARG A 131 5.84 -14.15 2.45
CA ARG A 131 6.10 -13.78 1.05
C ARG A 131 6.39 -12.29 0.94
N VAL A 132 7.31 -11.91 0.08
CA VAL A 132 7.64 -10.51 -0.23
C VAL A 132 7.60 -10.33 -1.74
N ILE A 133 6.71 -9.48 -2.24
CA ILE A 133 6.67 -9.10 -3.65
C ILE A 133 7.14 -7.66 -3.75
N LEU A 134 8.33 -7.44 -4.31
CA LEU A 134 8.85 -6.10 -4.51
C LEU A 134 8.16 -5.44 -5.70
N PHE A 135 7.96 -4.13 -5.64
CA PHE A 135 7.32 -3.39 -6.72
C PHE A 135 8.15 -3.50 -8.01
N ARG A 136 9.48 -3.45 -7.88
CA ARG A 136 10.43 -3.63 -8.99
C ARG A 136 10.31 -4.96 -9.73
N SER A 137 9.85 -6.01 -9.05
CA SER A 137 9.70 -7.36 -9.61
C SER A 137 8.23 -7.74 -9.84
N ALA A 138 7.30 -6.80 -9.65
CA ALA A 138 5.87 -7.07 -9.66
C ALA A 138 5.40 -7.74 -10.96
N ILE A 139 5.81 -7.20 -12.10
CA ILE A 139 5.37 -7.67 -13.42
C ILE A 139 5.92 -9.06 -13.78
N GLN A 140 7.00 -9.51 -13.12
CA GLN A 140 7.56 -10.85 -13.28
C GLN A 140 6.94 -11.86 -12.29
N GLU A 141 6.50 -11.40 -11.12
CA GLU A 141 5.99 -12.26 -10.04
C GLU A 141 4.48 -12.47 -10.07
N VAL A 142 3.74 -11.58 -10.72
CA VAL A 142 2.28 -11.59 -10.79
C VAL A 142 1.85 -11.69 -12.24
N MET A 143 0.94 -12.62 -12.53
CA MET A 143 0.44 -12.83 -13.89
C MET A 143 -0.36 -11.61 -14.36
N PRO A 144 -0.10 -11.09 -15.58
CA PRO A 144 -0.88 -9.99 -16.10
C PRO A 144 -2.35 -10.35 -16.28
N VAL A 145 -3.22 -9.41 -15.94
CA VAL A 145 -4.67 -9.45 -16.16
C VAL A 145 -5.06 -8.34 -17.14
N ASP A 146 -5.83 -8.69 -18.15
CA ASP A 146 -6.35 -7.76 -19.16
C ASP A 146 -7.84 -7.47 -18.87
N ASP A 147 -8.10 -6.71 -17.80
CA ASP A 147 -9.45 -6.34 -17.34
C ASP A 147 -9.46 -4.98 -16.59
N GLU A 148 -8.94 -3.93 -17.24
CA GLU A 148 -8.84 -2.58 -16.67
C GLU A 148 -10.19 -1.88 -16.43
N ALA A 149 -11.23 -2.23 -17.20
CA ALA A 149 -12.52 -1.54 -17.21
C ALA A 149 -13.26 -1.66 -15.87
N LEU A 150 -13.04 -2.77 -15.14
CA LEU A 150 -13.59 -2.98 -13.81
C LEU A 150 -12.96 -2.09 -12.74
N PHE A 151 -11.75 -1.55 -13.00
CA PHE A 151 -11.01 -0.69 -12.08
C PHE A 151 -11.26 0.79 -12.34
N ILE A 152 -10.98 1.28 -13.55
CA ILE A 152 -11.01 2.73 -13.87
C ILE A 152 -12.39 3.35 -13.63
N ARG A 153 -13.46 2.59 -13.83
CA ARG A 153 -14.84 3.06 -13.58
C ARG A 153 -15.22 3.16 -12.09
N LYS A 154 -14.43 2.56 -11.19
CA LYS A 154 -14.73 2.50 -9.76
C LYS A 154 -13.93 3.50 -8.93
N ILE A 155 -12.79 3.96 -9.44
CA ILE A 155 -11.99 4.97 -8.75
C ILE A 155 -12.73 6.30 -8.70
N TYR A 156 -12.53 7.04 -7.61
CA TYR A 156 -13.17 8.33 -7.40
C TYR A 156 -12.75 9.34 -8.49
N ASP A 157 -13.70 10.15 -8.93
CA ASP A 157 -13.45 11.28 -9.82
C ASP A 157 -12.97 12.47 -8.97
N ILE A 158 -11.65 12.50 -8.72
CA ILE A 158 -10.96 13.49 -7.88
C ILE A 158 -9.76 14.00 -8.68
N GLU A 159 -9.58 15.31 -8.71
CA GLU A 159 -8.38 15.93 -9.27
C GLU A 159 -7.13 15.46 -8.51
N GLY A 160 -6.07 15.14 -9.25
CA GLY A 160 -4.85 14.60 -8.68
C GLY A 160 -3.60 15.21 -9.31
N THR A 161 -2.46 14.62 -8.98
CA THR A 161 -1.18 14.87 -9.64
C THR A 161 -0.73 13.60 -10.33
N LEU A 162 -0.12 13.76 -11.50
CA LEU A 162 0.55 12.69 -12.21
C LEU A 162 2.04 12.99 -12.30
N ASP A 163 2.84 12.13 -11.69
CA ASP A 163 4.29 12.22 -11.70
C ASP A 163 4.91 11.03 -12.45
N ILE A 164 6.04 11.30 -13.12
CA ILE A 164 6.76 10.29 -13.91
C ILE A 164 8.17 10.15 -13.32
N PHE A 165 8.50 8.93 -12.90
CA PHE A 165 9.78 8.61 -12.26
C PHE A 165 10.45 7.45 -13.01
N GLY A 166 11.24 7.79 -14.02
CA GLY A 166 11.85 6.78 -14.89
C GLY A 166 10.78 6.00 -15.64
N ASP A 167 10.62 4.73 -15.29
CA ASP A 167 9.65 3.80 -15.85
C ASP A 167 8.43 3.58 -14.94
N TRP A 168 8.24 4.43 -13.93
CA TRP A 168 7.06 4.50 -13.09
C TRP A 168 6.21 5.73 -13.40
N ILE A 169 4.89 5.54 -13.40
CA ILE A 169 3.89 6.60 -13.38
C ILE A 169 3.19 6.51 -12.03
N HIS A 170 3.22 7.61 -11.28
CA HIS A 170 2.57 7.74 -9.99
C HIS A 170 1.41 8.72 -10.12
N PHE A 171 0.20 8.26 -9.79
CA PHE A 171 -0.97 9.12 -9.73
C PHE A 171 -1.42 9.22 -8.28
N HIS A 172 -1.55 10.43 -7.77
CA HIS A 172 -2.02 10.71 -6.42
C HIS A 172 -3.19 11.69 -6.45
N ALA A 173 -4.35 11.29 -5.93
CA ALA A 173 -5.51 12.16 -5.85
C ALA A 173 -6.04 12.22 -4.42
N SER A 174 -6.35 13.42 -3.95
CA SER A 174 -6.80 13.67 -2.59
C SER A 174 -7.83 14.78 -2.55
N ALA A 175 -9.00 14.48 -1.97
CA ALA A 175 -10.03 15.45 -1.66
C ALA A 175 -9.95 15.79 -0.16
N GLN A 176 -9.56 17.03 0.15
CA GLN A 176 -9.51 17.56 1.53
C GLN A 176 -8.65 16.77 2.52
N GLY A 177 -7.80 15.85 2.03
CA GLY A 177 -6.89 15.04 2.84
C GLY A 177 -7.53 13.86 3.57
N ASP A 178 -8.86 13.69 3.52
CA ASP A 178 -9.58 12.62 4.25
C ASP A 178 -10.22 11.57 3.33
N LEU A 179 -10.12 11.77 2.01
CA LEU A 179 -10.52 10.84 0.97
C LEU A 179 -9.54 10.94 -0.19
N GLY A 180 -9.08 9.81 -0.70
CA GLY A 180 -8.20 9.82 -1.86
C GLY A 180 -7.71 8.45 -2.25
N TYR A 181 -6.83 8.44 -3.23
CA TYR A 181 -6.19 7.24 -3.71
C TYR A 181 -4.83 7.50 -4.32
N THR A 182 -4.04 6.45 -4.40
CA THR A 182 -2.75 6.42 -5.08
C THR A 182 -2.69 5.23 -6.02
N ILE A 183 -2.14 5.43 -7.21
CA ILE A 183 -1.91 4.40 -8.22
C ILE A 183 -0.43 4.43 -8.60
N LEU A 184 0.19 3.25 -8.68
CA LEU A 184 1.49 3.09 -9.33
C LEU A 184 1.34 2.21 -10.57
N ILE A 185 1.83 2.73 -11.68
CA ILE A 185 1.88 2.05 -12.97
C ILE A 185 3.35 1.88 -13.34
N LYS A 186 3.75 0.64 -13.64
CA LYS A 186 5.05 0.33 -14.21
C LYS A 186 4.95 0.27 -15.73
N VAL A 187 5.78 1.01 -16.44
CA VAL A 187 5.95 0.89 -17.89
C VAL A 187 7.06 -0.13 -18.17
N ASP A 188 6.78 -1.16 -18.96
CA ASP A 188 7.78 -2.15 -19.35
C ASP A 188 8.63 -1.70 -20.54
N GLU A 189 9.65 -2.49 -20.91
CA GLU A 189 10.54 -2.18 -22.04
C GLU A 189 9.83 -2.12 -23.41
N SER A 190 8.63 -2.71 -23.51
CA SER A 190 7.78 -2.69 -24.70
C SER A 190 6.78 -1.53 -24.70
N GLY A 191 6.78 -0.69 -23.66
CA GLY A 191 5.84 0.42 -23.49
C GLY A 191 4.48 0.02 -22.94
N ILE A 192 4.32 -1.22 -22.45
CA ILE A 192 3.08 -1.68 -21.83
C ILE A 192 2.97 -1.11 -20.42
N CYS A 193 1.81 -0.54 -20.11
CA CYS A 193 1.52 0.03 -18.80
C CYS A 193 0.89 -1.03 -17.89
N HIS A 194 1.53 -1.29 -16.75
CA HIS A 194 1.10 -2.27 -15.76
C HIS A 194 0.70 -1.56 -14.46
N LEU A 195 -0.58 -1.55 -14.12
CA LEU A 195 -1.01 -1.13 -12.79
C LEU A 195 -0.55 -2.18 -11.78
N VAL A 196 0.40 -1.78 -10.94
CA VAL A 196 1.04 -2.64 -9.93
C VAL A 196 0.41 -2.45 -8.56
N TYR A 197 0.08 -1.21 -8.22
CA TYR A 197 -0.40 -0.84 -6.90
C TYR A 197 -1.57 0.13 -6.97
N TYR A 198 -2.55 -0.09 -6.09
CA TYR A 198 -3.63 0.84 -5.83
C TYR A 198 -3.88 0.92 -4.32
N MET A 199 -4.02 2.13 -3.82
CA MET A 199 -4.43 2.41 -2.45
C MET A 199 -5.63 3.32 -2.48
N GLU A 200 -6.61 3.06 -1.63
CA GLU A 200 -7.67 4.01 -1.35
C GLU A 200 -7.71 4.27 0.16
N TRP A 201 -7.81 5.54 0.52
CA TRP A 201 -8.09 5.95 1.89
C TRP A 201 -9.35 6.78 1.93
N GLY A 202 -10.05 6.66 3.03
CA GLY A 202 -11.26 7.40 3.31
C GLY A 202 -11.54 7.36 4.80
N ASN A 203 -12.61 8.05 5.20
CA ASN A 203 -13.06 8.06 6.59
C ASN A 203 -13.23 6.66 7.22
N HIS A 204 -13.48 5.61 6.41
CA HIS A 204 -13.74 4.25 6.90
C HIS A 204 -12.88 3.16 6.28
N CYS A 205 -12.07 3.49 5.28
CA CYS A 205 -11.26 2.52 4.55
C CYS A 205 -9.82 2.99 4.50
N ASP A 206 -8.94 2.02 4.62
CA ASP A 206 -7.53 2.18 4.34
C ASP A 206 -7.05 0.83 3.82
N ALA A 207 -7.03 0.71 2.51
CA ALA A 207 -6.87 -0.56 1.82
C ALA A 207 -5.83 -0.44 0.72
N ALA A 208 -4.94 -1.42 0.70
CA ALA A 208 -3.86 -1.56 -0.26
C ALA A 208 -4.13 -2.78 -1.14
N TYR A 209 -4.01 -2.60 -2.45
CA TYR A 209 -4.25 -3.61 -3.45
C TYR A 209 -3.02 -3.74 -4.35
N PHE A 210 -2.67 -4.97 -4.67
CA PHE A 210 -1.49 -5.29 -5.46
C PHE A 210 -1.85 -6.27 -6.57
N GLY A 211 -1.33 -6.02 -7.76
CA GLY A 211 -1.65 -6.81 -8.95
C GLY A 211 -0.71 -6.53 -10.11
N ASN A 212 -1.11 -6.99 -11.28
CA ASN A 212 -0.47 -6.71 -12.55
C ASN A 212 -1.57 -6.56 -13.59
N ILE A 213 -2.17 -5.37 -13.69
CA ILE A 213 -3.29 -5.12 -14.61
C ILE A 213 -2.75 -4.35 -15.79
N ILE A 214 -2.91 -4.88 -17.00
CA ILE A 214 -2.51 -4.18 -18.22
C ILE A 214 -3.48 -3.02 -18.44
N LEU A 215 -2.94 -1.81 -18.58
CA LEU A 215 -3.69 -0.62 -18.90
C LEU A 215 -3.54 -0.27 -20.38
N SER A 216 -4.65 0.06 -21.02
CA SER A 216 -4.65 0.71 -22.32
C SER A 216 -4.18 2.15 -22.21
N LYS A 217 -3.73 2.68 -23.33
CA LYS A 217 -3.39 4.10 -23.43
C LYS A 217 -4.58 5.00 -23.06
N GLU A 218 -5.81 4.61 -23.43
CA GLU A 218 -7.01 5.39 -23.13
C GLU A 218 -7.23 5.53 -21.62
N SER A 219 -7.01 4.46 -20.85
CA SER A 219 -7.11 4.50 -19.38
C SER A 219 -6.03 5.36 -18.74
N VAL A 220 -4.79 5.28 -19.25
CA VAL A 220 -3.69 6.13 -18.75
C VAL A 220 -3.96 7.60 -19.09
N ASP A 221 -4.42 7.89 -20.30
CA ASP A 221 -4.81 9.24 -20.72
C ASP A 221 -6.01 9.76 -19.89
N GLU A 222 -6.97 8.91 -19.53
CA GLU A 222 -8.09 9.26 -18.64
C GLU A 222 -7.58 9.67 -17.25
N LEU A 223 -6.68 8.89 -16.65
CA LEU A 223 -6.05 9.26 -15.38
C LEU A 223 -5.29 10.58 -15.49
N ALA A 224 -4.50 10.73 -16.55
CA ALA A 224 -3.70 11.91 -16.80
C ALA A 224 -4.56 13.17 -17.01
N SER A 225 -5.77 13.03 -17.57
CA SER A 225 -6.71 14.15 -17.75
C SER A 225 -7.27 14.73 -16.44
N ARG A 226 -7.08 14.01 -15.32
CA ARG A 226 -7.49 14.43 -13.97
C ARG A 226 -6.40 15.26 -13.26
N ASP A 227 -5.24 15.42 -13.88
CA ASP A 227 -4.21 16.35 -13.41
C ASP A 227 -4.49 17.76 -13.98
N PRO A 228 -4.80 18.76 -13.14
CA PRO A 228 -5.04 20.12 -13.60
C PRO A 228 -3.76 20.87 -14.03
N GLY A 229 -2.57 20.28 -13.86
CA GLY A 229 -1.28 20.84 -14.23
C GLY A 229 -0.95 20.78 -15.73
N GLU A 230 -0.30 21.84 -16.25
CA GLU A 230 0.17 21.94 -17.66
C GLU A 230 1.44 21.08 -17.94
N HIS A 231 1.52 19.83 -17.47
CA HIS A 231 2.75 19.03 -17.51
C HIS A 231 2.71 17.74 -18.34
N ILE A 232 1.84 17.65 -19.36
CA ILE A 232 1.89 16.54 -20.32
C ILE A 232 2.32 17.05 -21.70
N THR A 233 3.62 17.24 -21.89
CA THR A 233 4.20 17.29 -23.25
C THR A 233 4.55 15.87 -23.67
N SER A 234 3.60 15.22 -24.36
CA SER A 234 3.80 14.08 -25.26
C SER A 234 4.72 12.93 -24.77
N TRP A 235 4.10 11.82 -24.38
CA TRP A 235 4.75 10.51 -24.34
C TRP A 235 5.33 10.17 -25.72
N SER A 236 6.66 10.00 -25.81
CA SER A 236 7.30 9.56 -27.06
C SER A 236 7.13 8.04 -27.16
N THR A 237 6.39 7.60 -28.18
CA THR A 237 6.29 6.20 -28.64
C THR A 237 7.63 5.63 -29.05
#